data_AF-A0A9E4UTF4-F1
#
_entry.id   AF-A0A9E4UTF4-F1
#
_cell.length_a   1.000
_cell.length_b   1.000
_cell.length_c   1.000
_cell.angle_alpha   90.00
_cell.angle_beta   90.00
_cell.angle_gamma   90.00
#
_symmetry.space_group_name_H-M   'P 1'
#
loop_
_entity.id
_entity.type
_entity.pdbx_description
1 polymer ?
#
loop_
_entity_poly.entity_id
_entity_poly.type
_entity_poly.pdbx_seq_one_letter_code
_entity_poly.pdbx_strand_id
1 'polypeptide(L)'
;MAIEITVPKLPPGVDAITLWPFIVYRRGFEHDLPLRCHEHFHWKQALRWGVLPWYLAYLMLKPFYLGSRTPRHPLEVPAYNVQREVAALLAAGQSIDRRLTELGIA
;
A
#
# COMPACT_ATOMS: atom_id res chain seq x y z
N MET A 1 9.63 6.06 -15.49
CA MET A 1 8.18 6.25 -15.57
C MET A 1 7.67 6.51 -14.16
N ALA A 2 6.86 7.56 -13.96
CA ALA A 2 6.20 7.75 -12.67
C ALA A 2 5.11 6.68 -12.51
N ILE A 3 5.22 5.84 -11.47
CA ILE A 3 4.21 4.81 -11.16
C ILE A 3 3.07 5.38 -10.31
N GLU A 4 3.26 6.54 -9.69
CA GLU A 4 2.29 7.19 -8.83
C GLU A 4 1.40 8.16 -9.64
N ILE A 5 0.08 8.09 -9.42
CA ILE A 5 -0.92 8.94 -10.04
C ILE A 5 -1.79 9.55 -8.95
N THR A 6 -2.02 10.86 -8.98
CA THR A 6 -2.93 11.53 -8.06
C THR A 6 -4.24 11.87 -8.78
N VAL A 7 -5.37 11.45 -8.21
CA VAL A 7 -6.71 11.71 -8.74
C VAL A 7 -7.55 12.50 -7.74
N PRO A 8 -8.54 13.30 -8.18
CA PRO A 8 -9.34 14.11 -7.27
C PRO A 8 -10.18 13.27 -6.29
N LYS A 9 -10.62 12.07 -6.70
CA LYS A 9 -11.48 11.19 -5.90
C LYS A 9 -11.20 9.72 -6.19
N LEU A 10 -11.37 8.91 -5.16
CA LEU A 10 -11.42 7.44 -5.19
C LEU A 10 -12.76 6.98 -4.59
N PRO A 11 -13.13 5.69 -4.70
CA PRO A 11 -14.32 5.16 -4.04
C PRO A 11 -14.39 5.52 -2.56
N PRO A 12 -15.58 5.70 -1.97
CA PRO A 12 -15.72 6.05 -0.56
C PRO A 12 -14.96 5.10 0.36
N GLY A 13 -14.15 5.65 1.26
CA GLY A 13 -13.32 4.87 2.20
C GLY A 13 -11.99 4.37 1.65
N VAL A 14 -11.59 4.79 0.44
CA VAL A 14 -10.30 4.44 -0.18
C VAL A 14 -9.46 5.71 -0.40
N ASP A 15 -8.29 5.77 0.23
CA ASP A 15 -7.37 6.90 0.13
C ASP A 15 -6.24 6.67 -0.86
N ALA A 16 -5.85 5.41 -1.06
CA ALA A 16 -4.97 4.98 -2.12
C ALA A 16 -5.33 3.55 -2.57
N ILE A 17 -4.87 3.19 -3.77
CA ILE A 17 -5.00 1.83 -4.29
C ILE A 17 -3.85 1.50 -5.24
N THR A 18 -3.26 0.32 -5.05
CA THR A 18 -2.30 -0.25 -5.98
C THR A 18 -3.00 -1.00 -7.11
N LEU A 19 -2.88 -0.46 -8.32
CA LEU A 19 -3.37 -1.04 -9.57
C LEU A 19 -2.20 -1.20 -10.53
N TRP A 20 -1.46 -2.32 -10.42
CA TRP A 20 -0.22 -2.51 -11.17
C TRP A 20 -0.44 -2.24 -12.69
N PRO A 21 0.41 -1.42 -13.34
CA PRO A 21 1.70 -0.92 -12.86
C PRO A 21 1.66 0.40 -12.07
N PHE A 22 0.48 0.90 -11.72
CA PHE A 22 0.29 2.20 -11.08
C PHE A 22 -0.11 2.10 -9.60
N ILE A 23 0.17 3.16 -8.87
CA ILE A 23 -0.37 3.43 -7.55
C ILE A 23 -1.18 4.71 -7.64
N VAL A 24 -2.44 4.66 -7.24
CA VAL A 24 -3.36 5.79 -7.38
C VAL A 24 -3.67 6.35 -6.00
N TYR A 25 -3.37 7.64 -5.77
CA TYR A 25 -3.68 8.36 -4.54
C TYR A 25 -4.86 9.31 -4.74
N ARG A 26 -5.70 9.41 -3.71
CA ARG A 26 -6.67 10.50 -3.58
C ARG A 26 -5.90 11.79 -3.26
N ARG A 27 -6.25 12.89 -3.92
CA ARG A 27 -5.67 14.22 -3.64
C ARG A 27 -5.75 14.53 -2.14
N GLY A 28 -4.63 14.98 -1.57
CA GLY A 28 -4.41 15.20 -0.14
C GLY A 28 -3.67 14.06 0.56
N PHE A 29 -3.52 12.89 -0.07
CA PHE A 29 -2.87 11.70 0.49
C PHE A 29 -1.58 11.29 -0.23
N GLU A 30 -1.23 11.96 -1.34
CA GLU A 30 -0.01 11.70 -2.12
C GLU A 30 1.30 11.95 -1.35
N HIS A 31 1.23 12.57 -0.18
CA HIS A 31 2.38 12.83 0.69
C HIS A 31 2.29 12.10 2.04
N ASP A 32 1.25 11.29 2.25
CA ASP A 32 1.13 10.44 3.44
C ASP A 32 2.14 9.28 3.35
N LEU A 33 3.30 9.45 3.98
CA LEU A 33 4.40 8.48 3.90
C LEU A 33 4.03 7.07 4.40
N PRO A 34 3.32 6.89 5.54
CA PRO A 34 2.78 5.59 5.92
C PRO A 34 1.92 4.95 4.83
N LEU A 35 0.96 5.69 4.25
CA LEU A 35 0.10 5.17 3.19
C LEU A 35 0.88 4.88 1.91
N ARG A 36 1.83 5.73 1.54
CA ARG A 36 2.71 5.47 0.39
C ARG A 36 3.51 4.19 0.56
N CYS A 37 4.07 3.97 1.76
CA CYS A 37 4.80 2.74 2.05
C CYS A 37 3.90 1.50 1.97
N HIS A 38 2.63 1.60 2.38
CA HIS A 38 1.65 0.54 2.23
C HIS A 38 1.45 0.16 0.75
N GLU A 39 1.18 1.14 -0.11
CA GLU A 39 0.92 0.86 -1.53
C GLU A 39 2.16 0.38 -2.28
N HIS A 40 3.33 0.97 -2.01
CA HIS A 40 4.59 0.50 -2.59
C HIS A 40 4.93 -0.93 -2.17
N PHE A 41 4.56 -1.32 -0.95
CA PHE A 41 4.68 -2.71 -0.52
C PHE A 41 3.84 -3.63 -1.42
N HIS A 42 2.57 -3.30 -1.68
CA HIS A 42 1.73 -4.09 -2.60
C HIS A 42 2.30 -4.13 -4.01
N TRP A 43 2.81 -3.01 -4.51
CA TRP A 43 3.42 -2.94 -5.84
C TRP A 43 4.61 -3.90 -5.95
N LYS A 44 5.51 -3.90 -4.96
CA LYS A 44 6.66 -4.82 -4.90
C LYS A 44 6.24 -6.27 -4.65
N GLN A 45 5.22 -6.49 -3.83
CA GLN A 45 4.67 -7.82 -3.55
C GLN A 45 4.11 -8.44 -4.83
N ALA A 46 3.33 -7.69 -5.61
CA ALA A 46 2.81 -8.11 -6.90
C ALA A 46 3.93 -8.42 -7.89
N LEU A 47 4.99 -7.60 -7.93
CA LEU A 47 6.16 -7.86 -8.78
C LEU A 47 6.89 -9.15 -8.37
N ARG A 48 7.07 -9.40 -7.06
CA ARG A 48 7.77 -10.58 -6.52
C ARG A 48 7.01 -11.89 -6.74
N TRP A 49 5.69 -11.87 -6.65
CA TRP A 49 4.84 -13.06 -6.82
C TRP A 49 4.39 -13.28 -8.27
N GLY A 50 4.65 -12.32 -9.15
CA GLY A 50 3.97 -12.23 -10.43
C GLY A 50 2.62 -11.54 -10.27
N VAL A 51 2.38 -10.53 -11.09
CA VAL A 51 1.20 -9.65 -10.99
C VAL A 51 -0.10 -10.43 -11.10
N LEU A 52 -0.21 -11.33 -12.08
CA LEU A 52 -1.43 -12.13 -12.30
C LEU A 52 -1.69 -13.13 -11.15
N PRO A 53 -0.73 -13.97 -10.71
CA PRO A 53 -0.91 -14.80 -9.53
C PRO A 53 -1.31 -14.03 -8.28
N TRP A 54 -0.72 -12.85 -8.07
CA TRP A 54 -1.02 -12.00 -6.92
C TRP A 54 -2.48 -11.51 -6.93
N TYR A 55 -2.97 -11.00 -8.06
CA TYR A 55 -4.37 -10.59 -8.19
C TYR A 55 -5.34 -11.75 -7.98
N LEU A 56 -5.03 -12.93 -8.53
CA LEU A 56 -5.87 -14.11 -8.35
C LEU A 56 -5.98 -14.49 -6.87
N ALA A 57 -4.85 -14.59 -6.16
CA ALA A 57 -4.83 -14.89 -4.73
C ALA A 57 -5.59 -13.82 -3.91
N TYR A 58 -5.39 -12.55 -4.23
CA TYR A 58 -6.06 -11.44 -3.57
C TYR A 58 -7.59 -11.52 -3.73
N LEU A 59 -8.07 -11.70 -4.96
CA LEU A 59 -9.51 -11.78 -5.25
C LEU A 59 -10.16 -13.04 -4.68
N MET A 60 -9.44 -14.17 -4.65
CA MET A 60 -9.94 -15.41 -4.05
C MET A 60 -10.12 -15.29 -2.53
N LEU A 61 -9.23 -14.55 -1.85
CA LEU A 61 -9.28 -14.38 -0.40
C LEU A 61 -10.22 -13.24 0.04
N LYS A 62 -10.35 -12.17 -0.77
CA LYS A 62 -11.12 -10.96 -0.44
C LYS A 62 -12.52 -11.22 0.15
N PRO A 63 -13.36 -12.14 -0.36
CA PRO A 63 -14.70 -12.40 0.19
C PRO A 63 -14.70 -12.81 1.67
N PHE A 64 -13.63 -13.45 2.15
CA PHE A 64 -13.51 -13.93 3.53
C PHE A 64 -13.06 -12.84 4.52
N TYR A 65 -12.54 -11.71 4.00
CA TYR A 65 -11.91 -10.66 4.79
C TYR A 65 -12.48 -9.26 4.51
N LEU A 66 -13.77 -9.14 4.19
CA LEU A 66 -14.40 -7.84 3.94
C LEU A 66 -14.63 -7.01 5.23
N GLY A 67 -14.74 -5.69 5.06
CA GLY A 67 -15.11 -4.74 6.12
C GLY A 67 -14.03 -4.62 7.20
N SER A 68 -14.40 -4.80 8.46
CA SER A 68 -13.46 -4.72 9.60
C SER A 68 -12.39 -5.81 9.59
N ARG A 69 -12.55 -6.84 8.73
CA ARG A 69 -11.58 -7.93 8.57
C ARG A 69 -10.52 -7.66 7.52
N THR A 70 -10.63 -6.58 6.72
CA THR A 70 -9.65 -6.24 5.68
C THR A 70 -8.22 -6.20 6.21
N PRO A 71 -7.94 -5.61 7.40
CA PRO A 71 -6.59 -5.61 7.95
C PRO A 71 -6.03 -6.98 8.35
N ARG A 72 -6.87 -8.03 8.33
CA ARG A 72 -6.49 -9.42 8.59
C ARG A 72 -6.32 -10.24 7.31
N HIS A 73 -6.59 -9.65 6.14
CA HIS A 73 -6.38 -10.32 4.86
C HIS A 73 -4.88 -10.67 4.71
N PRO A 74 -4.50 -11.91 4.37
CA PRO A 74 -3.10 -12.37 4.41
C PRO A 74 -2.14 -11.52 3.57
N LEU A 75 -2.60 -10.96 2.46
CA LEU A 75 -1.78 -10.09 1.61
C LEU A 75 -1.73 -8.63 2.11
N GLU A 76 -2.69 -8.21 2.93
CA GLU A 76 -2.80 -6.85 3.51
C GLU A 76 -2.03 -6.72 4.83
N VAL A 77 -2.02 -7.79 5.66
CA VAL A 77 -1.36 -7.77 6.98
C VAL A 77 0.07 -7.25 6.92
N PRO A 78 0.94 -7.70 5.99
CA PRO A 78 2.30 -7.19 5.91
C PRO A 78 2.35 -5.70 5.52
N ALA A 79 1.49 -5.24 4.61
CA ALA A 79 1.40 -3.84 4.21
C ALA A 79 0.96 -2.94 5.38
N TYR A 80 -0.04 -3.37 6.15
CA TYR A 80 -0.45 -2.67 7.37
C TYR A 80 0.62 -2.66 8.46
N ASN A 81 1.44 -3.72 8.58
CA ASN A 81 2.58 -3.72 9.50
C ASN A 81 3.58 -2.63 9.13
N VAL A 82 3.93 -2.53 7.84
CA VAL A 82 4.81 -1.48 7.32
C VAL A 82 4.23 -0.09 7.59
N GLN A 83 2.95 0.11 7.29
CA GLN A 83 2.27 1.38 7.53
C GLN A 83 2.33 1.80 9.01
N ARG A 84 2.00 0.88 9.92
CA ARG A 84 2.06 1.14 11.38
C ARG A 84 3.47 1.43 11.86
N GLU A 85 4.46 0.70 11.35
CA GLU A 85 5.86 0.92 11.69
C GLU A 85 6.32 2.31 11.25
N VAL A 86 6.08 2.69 10.01
CA VAL A 86 6.45 4.01 9.48
C VAL A 86 5.73 5.12 10.26
N ALA A 87 4.45 4.95 10.57
CA ALA A 87 3.70 5.91 11.39
C ALA A 87 4.31 6.05 12.80
N ALA A 88 4.72 4.95 13.44
CA ALA A 88 5.35 4.97 14.75
C ALA A 88 6.73 5.65 14.73
N LEU A 89 7.55 5.38 13.70
CA LEU A 89 8.86 6.02 13.53
C LEU A 89 8.74 7.54 13.35
N LEU A 90 7.80 7.98 12.51
CA LEU A 90 7.52 9.41 12.30
C LEU A 90 7.04 10.08 13.58
N ALA A 91 6.12 9.46 14.32
CA ALA A 91 5.63 9.98 15.61
C ALA A 91 6.76 10.08 16.65
N ALA A 92 7.75 9.19 16.59
CA ALA A 92 8.94 9.21 17.45
C ALA A 92 10.05 10.15 16.94
N GLY A 93 9.86 10.84 15.81
CA GLY A 93 10.90 11.68 15.19
C GLY A 93 12.12 10.92 14.68
N GLN A 94 11.95 9.62 14.39
CA GLN A 94 13.03 8.75 13.90
C GLN A 94 13.07 8.73 12.36
N SER A 95 14.25 8.46 11.81
CA SER A 95 14.42 8.32 10.34
C SER A 95 13.66 7.10 9.83
N ILE A 96 13.07 7.26 8.64
CA ILE A 96 12.39 6.20 7.87
C ILE A 96 13.14 5.86 6.57
N ASP A 97 14.33 6.42 6.35
CA ASP A 97 15.06 6.35 5.08
C ASP A 97 15.31 4.90 4.63
N ARG A 98 15.58 4.03 5.60
CA ARG A 98 15.73 2.59 5.36
C ARG A 98 14.48 2.01 4.70
N ARG A 99 13.28 2.32 5.21
CA ARG A 99 12.01 1.80 4.67
C ARG A 99 11.71 2.39 3.30
N LEU A 100 11.96 3.69 3.11
CA LEU A 100 11.82 4.33 1.81
C LEU A 100 12.72 3.68 0.75
N THR A 101 13.98 3.39 1.11
CA THR A 101 14.95 2.71 0.24
C THR A 101 14.51 1.27 -0.07
N GLU A 102 14.16 0.49 0.96
CA GLU A 102 13.68 -0.89 0.80
C GLU A 102 12.43 -0.97 -0.08
N LEU A 103 11.59 0.07 -0.09
CA LEU A 103 10.36 0.17 -0.90
C LEU A 103 10.56 0.89 -2.24
N GLY A 104 11.72 1.49 -2.49
CA GLY A 104 12.02 2.19 -3.75
C GLY A 104 11.25 3.50 -3.92
N ILE A 105 10.97 4.18 -2.80
CA ILE A 105 10.30 5.49 -2.75
C ILE A 105 11.32 6.64 -2.78
N ALA A 106 12.58 6.35 -2.40
CA ALA A 106 13.70 7.29 -2.33
C ALA A 106 14.43 7.47 -3.66
#